data_AF-A0A068QR29-F1
#
_entry.id   AF-A0A068QR29-F1
#
_cell.length_a   1.000
_cell.length_b   1.000
_cell.length_c   1.000
_cell.angle_alpha   90.00
_cell.angle_beta   90.00
_cell.angle_gamma   90.00
#
_symmetry.space_group_name_H-M   'P 1'
#
loop_
_entity.id
_entity.type
_entity.pdbx_description
1 polymer ?
#
loop_
_entity_poly.entity_id
_entity_poly.type
_entity_poly.pdbx_seq_one_letter_code
_entity_poly.pdbx_strand_id
1 'polypeptide(L)'
;MKTYINNKFIRLLPYIGSLFLLSISMNASAAIKLGKIELTSTNQDIIGDGEQAYSYRVKVTDADSGDAMPDLSFDADKVTWSVVDASDNNYDYGKLQEEGKLFFGDQRLITDKHGYLTATLASTVGVNTVLAKLDIVTKDDKQERIANTPVNFTAPEKPTGLLVYNQDVSQYGGTNVTNQPEPIVGLAYKFFSSGNGPVNLPDRTIAELRDAANTPVFDPDSETAIAEVTRGSTAVVYNPEFGKFYLGKMNGGDAPALGLTELKLSVINDKTGAIKAYTHTLNYQRQLTNIMSINSATGAGYVTNDNDCSSGKYGGNPGQSYTLTAVNLSEIIPVSGVSQGITLLEEYPDLRHWTLLSWADSKHAVAPDSVKLMVKDDRPGVPTVGKLVTYDISTKQITDVIPASLPTNKSYAFLCVIHKK
;
A
#
# COMPACT_ATOMS: atom_id res chain seq x y z
N MET A 1 -12.00 -34.24 14.46
CA MET A 1 -11.55 -35.57 14.92
C MET A 1 -10.79 -36.25 13.79
N LYS A 2 -9.46 -36.19 13.81
CA LYS A 2 -8.50 -37.12 13.19
C LYS A 2 -7.10 -36.59 13.50
N THR A 3 -6.47 -37.27 14.45
CA THR A 3 -5.19 -36.98 15.08
C THR A 3 -4.05 -37.52 14.21
N TYR A 4 -3.00 -36.72 13.98
CA TYR A 4 -1.72 -37.20 13.45
C TYR A 4 -0.70 -37.20 14.59
N ILE A 5 -0.23 -38.40 14.93
CA ILE A 5 0.80 -38.68 15.93
C ILE A 5 2.02 -39.29 15.22
N ASN A 6 3.20 -38.80 15.61
CA ASN A 6 4.55 -39.37 15.54
C ASN A 6 5.15 -39.81 14.19
N ASN A 7 6.39 -39.35 13.97
CA ASN A 7 7.51 -40.29 14.00
C ASN A 7 8.83 -39.60 14.41
N LYS A 8 9.17 -39.79 15.69
CA LYS A 8 10.55 -39.70 16.22
C LYS A 8 11.38 -40.81 15.56
N PHE A 9 12.37 -40.45 14.74
CA PHE A 9 13.42 -41.37 14.34
C PHE A 9 14.61 -41.21 15.29
N ILE A 10 14.72 -42.16 16.23
CA ILE A 10 15.95 -42.45 16.97
C ILE A 10 16.66 -43.54 16.17
N ARG A 11 17.86 -43.26 15.67
CA ARG A 11 18.81 -44.30 15.24
C ARG A 11 20.04 -44.24 16.14
N LEU A 12 20.08 -45.20 17.06
CA LEU A 12 21.29 -45.70 17.69
C LEU A 12 22.19 -46.34 16.62
N LEU A 13 23.46 -45.96 16.61
CA LEU A 13 24.57 -46.80 16.14
C LEU A 13 25.70 -46.67 17.16
N PRO A 14 26.13 -47.79 17.79
CA PRO A 14 27.37 -47.84 18.54
C PRO A 14 28.48 -48.28 17.58
N TYR A 15 29.57 -47.54 17.42
CA TYR A 15 30.87 -48.18 17.16
C TYR A 15 32.02 -47.26 17.55
N ILE A 16 32.75 -47.79 18.54
CA ILE A 16 34.00 -47.31 19.10
C ILE A 16 35.08 -47.45 18.03
N GLY A 17 35.69 -46.32 17.67
CA GLY A 17 36.86 -46.23 16.81
C GLY A 17 37.73 -45.09 17.32
N SER A 18 38.44 -45.38 18.41
CA SER A 18 39.38 -44.50 19.08
C SER A 18 40.44 -43.97 18.10
N LEU A 19 40.27 -42.73 17.63
CA LEU A 19 41.37 -41.89 17.18
C LEU A 19 41.41 -40.69 18.13
N PHE A 20 42.29 -40.77 19.12
CA PHE A 20 42.70 -39.65 19.96
C PHE A 20 43.36 -38.60 19.07
N LEU A 21 42.56 -37.71 18.48
CA LEU A 21 43.03 -36.36 18.20
C LEU A 21 43.16 -35.70 19.57
N LEU A 22 44.40 -35.58 20.04
CA LEU A 22 44.76 -34.64 21.09
C LEU A 22 44.21 -33.27 20.66
N SER A 23 43.02 -32.92 21.13
CA SER A 23 42.60 -31.54 21.25
C SER A 23 43.48 -31.01 22.38
N ILE A 24 44.66 -30.50 22.02
CA ILE A 24 45.42 -29.65 22.92
C ILE A 24 44.52 -28.42 23.09
N SER A 25 43.60 -28.46 24.06
CA SER A 25 43.00 -27.26 24.61
C SER A 25 44.16 -26.54 25.28
N MET A 26 44.88 -25.71 24.51
CA MET A 26 45.88 -24.82 25.08
C MET A 26 45.13 -23.95 26.09
N ASN A 27 45.34 -24.27 27.36
CA ASN A 27 44.89 -23.52 28.53
C ASN A 27 45.73 -22.25 28.64
N ALA A 28 45.69 -21.41 27.61
CA ALA A 28 46.02 -20.02 27.79
C ALA A 28 44.74 -19.34 28.29
N SER A 29 44.73 -18.98 29.57
CA SER A 29 43.90 -17.87 30.04
C SER A 29 44.47 -16.58 29.47
N ALA A 30 44.48 -16.49 28.13
CA ALA A 30 44.99 -15.33 27.45
C ALA A 30 43.95 -14.23 27.64
N ALA A 31 44.35 -13.16 28.30
CA ALA A 31 43.59 -11.92 28.27
C ALA A 31 43.45 -11.52 26.80
N ILE A 32 42.22 -11.37 26.32
CA ILE A 32 41.95 -10.98 24.93
C ILE A 32 41.61 -9.50 24.85
N LYS A 33 41.76 -8.94 23.65
CA LYS A 33 41.27 -7.63 23.26
C LYS A 33 40.54 -7.72 21.93
N LEU A 34 39.40 -7.04 21.83
CA LEU A 34 38.63 -6.96 20.59
C LEU A 34 39.07 -5.74 19.76
N GLY A 35 39.34 -5.99 18.48
CA GLY A 35 39.46 -4.95 17.47
C GLY A 35 38.10 -4.33 17.13
N LYS A 36 38.09 -3.37 16.21
CA LYS A 36 36.84 -2.78 15.69
C LYS A 36 36.01 -3.84 14.98
N ILE A 37 34.68 -3.72 15.04
CA ILE A 37 33.81 -4.49 14.16
C ILE A 37 33.97 -3.94 12.74
N GLU A 38 34.32 -4.81 11.80
CA GLU A 38 34.47 -4.48 10.39
C GLU A 38 33.28 -5.05 9.61
N LEU A 39 32.67 -4.23 8.75
CA LEU A 39 31.75 -4.71 7.72
C LEU A 39 32.56 -5.12 6.50
N THR A 40 32.25 -6.29 5.95
CA THR A 40 32.98 -6.83 4.79
C THR A 40 32.47 -6.24 3.46
N SER A 41 31.29 -5.60 3.45
CA SER A 41 30.72 -4.85 2.31
C SER A 41 29.77 -3.76 2.85
N THR A 42 30.03 -2.50 2.53
CA THR A 42 29.43 -1.33 3.22
C THR A 42 28.68 -0.35 2.34
N ASN A 43 28.66 -0.52 1.03
CA ASN A 43 28.37 0.65 0.18
C ASN A 43 26.87 0.87 -0.08
N GLN A 44 25.99 -0.04 0.35
CA GLN A 44 24.55 0.06 0.08
C GLN A 44 23.72 -0.54 1.21
N ASP A 45 22.57 0.08 1.46
CA ASP A 45 21.49 -0.54 2.22
C ASP A 45 21.05 -1.82 1.48
N ILE A 46 20.79 -2.89 2.21
CA ILE A 46 20.36 -4.18 1.62
C ILE A 46 18.86 -4.39 1.86
N ILE A 47 18.24 -5.33 1.15
CA ILE A 47 16.81 -5.63 1.35
C ILE A 47 16.65 -6.53 2.57
N GLY A 48 15.68 -6.21 3.43
CA GLY A 48 15.26 -7.07 4.54
C GLY A 48 14.38 -8.22 4.07
N ASP A 49 14.89 -9.11 3.22
CA ASP A 49 14.18 -10.27 2.67
C ASP A 49 14.47 -11.59 3.41
N GLY A 50 15.39 -11.57 4.38
CA GLY A 50 15.88 -12.73 5.12
C GLY A 50 17.00 -13.50 4.41
N GLU A 51 17.33 -13.14 3.17
CA GLU A 51 18.39 -13.76 2.36
C GLU A 51 19.64 -12.89 2.32
N GLN A 52 19.48 -11.58 2.14
CA GLN A 52 20.57 -10.63 2.17
C GLN A 52 21.02 -10.36 3.59
N ALA A 53 22.35 -10.34 3.80
CA ALA A 53 22.92 -10.17 5.12
C ALA A 53 24.19 -9.32 5.12
N TYR A 54 24.36 -8.52 6.18
CA TYR A 54 25.61 -7.85 6.47
C TYR A 54 26.60 -8.84 7.09
N SER A 55 27.80 -8.94 6.52
CA SER A 55 28.86 -9.78 7.07
C SER A 55 29.78 -8.97 7.98
N TYR A 56 29.81 -9.35 9.26
CA TYR A 56 30.64 -8.75 10.29
C TYR A 56 31.85 -9.63 10.56
N ARG A 57 32.98 -8.97 10.84
CA ARG A 57 34.15 -9.63 11.41
C ARG A 57 34.79 -8.77 12.51
N VAL A 58 35.32 -9.43 13.53
CA VAL A 58 36.02 -8.79 14.65
C VAL A 58 37.34 -9.48 14.86
N LYS A 59 38.44 -8.72 14.83
CA LYS A 59 39.77 -9.26 15.10
C LYS A 59 39.93 -9.47 16.60
N VAL A 60 40.31 -10.67 17.01
CA VAL A 60 40.67 -11.00 18.38
C VAL A 60 42.19 -11.02 18.48
N THR A 61 42.72 -10.26 19.43
CA THR A 61 44.16 -10.18 19.68
C THR A 61 44.47 -10.52 21.12
N ASP A 62 45.67 -11.04 21.36
CA ASP A 62 46.24 -11.16 22.69
C ASP A 62 46.40 -9.76 23.30
N ALA A 63 45.97 -9.57 24.55
CA ALA A 63 45.96 -8.25 25.18
C ALA A 63 47.37 -7.74 25.51
N ASP A 64 48.33 -8.65 25.71
CA ASP A 64 49.70 -8.32 26.11
C ASP A 64 50.60 -8.08 24.89
N SER A 65 50.54 -8.96 23.89
CA SER A 65 51.37 -8.85 22.68
C SER A 65 50.73 -8.02 21.56
N GLY A 66 49.40 -7.95 21.52
CA GLY A 66 48.65 -7.36 20.41
C GLY A 66 48.59 -8.23 19.15
N ASP A 67 49.13 -9.46 19.21
CA ASP A 67 49.12 -10.39 18.08
C ASP A 67 47.74 -10.98 17.83
N ALA A 68 47.44 -11.29 16.58
CA ALA A 68 46.19 -11.97 16.23
C ALA A 68 46.16 -13.39 16.84
N MET A 69 44.99 -13.80 17.32
CA MET A 69 44.80 -15.14 17.91
C MET A 69 44.03 -16.05 16.95
N PRO A 70 44.68 -16.77 16.03
CA PRO A 70 44.01 -17.71 15.13
C PRO A 70 43.57 -18.98 15.87
N ASP A 71 42.51 -19.63 15.36
CA ASP A 71 41.97 -20.90 15.86
C ASP A 71 41.58 -20.89 17.36
N LEU A 72 41.33 -19.71 17.93
CA LEU A 72 40.85 -19.52 19.28
C LEU A 72 39.36 -19.86 19.34
N SER A 73 39.02 -20.88 20.13
CA SER A 73 37.65 -21.34 20.33
C SER A 73 37.02 -20.75 21.58
N PHE A 74 35.76 -20.34 21.46
CA PHE A 74 34.92 -19.88 22.55
C PHE A 74 33.75 -20.84 22.78
N ASP A 75 33.26 -20.89 24.03
CA ASP A 75 32.02 -21.59 24.34
C ASP A 75 30.81 -20.76 23.84
N ALA A 76 29.72 -21.43 23.49
CA ALA A 76 28.56 -20.80 22.86
C ALA A 76 27.86 -19.77 23.77
N ASP A 77 27.89 -19.98 25.09
CA ASP A 77 27.35 -19.05 26.09
C ASP A 77 28.27 -17.85 26.38
N LYS A 78 29.51 -17.90 25.87
CA LYS A 78 30.53 -16.86 26.09
C LYS A 78 30.62 -15.87 24.93
N VAL A 79 29.96 -16.11 23.80
CA VAL A 79 29.93 -15.20 22.64
C VAL A 79 28.49 -14.83 22.35
N THR A 80 28.15 -13.55 22.47
CA THR A 80 26.80 -13.05 22.21
C THR A 80 26.83 -11.96 21.15
N TRP A 81 26.20 -12.25 20.02
CA TRP A 81 25.85 -11.24 19.02
C TRP A 81 24.44 -10.70 19.30
N SER A 82 24.32 -9.39 19.41
CA SER A 82 23.07 -8.69 19.68
C SER A 82 22.97 -7.42 18.85
N VAL A 83 21.78 -6.83 18.82
CA VAL A 83 21.56 -5.54 18.18
C VAL A 83 21.18 -4.50 19.22
N VAL A 84 21.57 -3.25 18.98
CA VAL A 84 21.12 -2.09 19.75
C VAL A 84 20.67 -0.99 18.81
N ASP A 85 19.73 -0.16 19.26
CA ASP A 85 19.25 1.00 18.51
C ASP A 85 20.33 2.10 18.52
N ALA A 86 20.70 2.60 17.33
CA ALA A 86 21.60 3.75 17.20
C ALA A 86 20.89 5.09 17.39
N SER A 87 19.56 5.08 17.35
CA SER A 87 18.73 6.28 17.33
C SER A 87 18.15 6.58 18.71
N ASP A 88 17.78 7.84 18.94
CA ASP A 88 17.08 8.28 20.16
C ASP A 88 15.60 7.82 20.19
N ASN A 89 15.18 6.98 19.23
CA ASN A 89 13.79 6.56 19.07
C ASN A 89 13.41 5.42 20.03
N ASN A 90 14.38 4.79 20.70
CA ASN A 90 14.20 3.70 21.68
C ASN A 90 13.39 2.51 21.14
N TYR A 91 13.66 2.08 19.91
CA TYR A 91 13.00 0.93 19.33
C TYR A 91 13.41 -0.38 20.03
N ASP A 92 12.43 -1.25 20.26
CA ASP A 92 12.62 -2.57 20.87
C ASP A 92 13.08 -3.59 19.81
N TYR A 93 14.36 -3.54 19.44
CA TYR A 93 14.95 -4.51 18.52
C TYR A 93 15.09 -5.92 19.13
N GLY A 94 15.09 -6.03 20.46
CA GLY A 94 15.04 -7.33 21.14
C GLY A 94 13.80 -8.12 20.72
N LYS A 95 12.64 -7.45 20.68
CA LYS A 95 11.40 -8.05 20.18
C LYS A 95 11.51 -8.53 18.72
N LEU A 96 12.22 -7.81 17.84
CA LEU A 96 12.46 -8.27 16.46
C LEU A 96 13.32 -9.53 16.39
N GLN A 97 14.28 -9.66 17.31
CA GLN A 97 15.10 -10.87 17.41
C GLN A 97 14.27 -12.06 17.93
N GLU A 98 13.44 -11.84 18.96
CA GLU A 98 12.53 -12.87 19.50
C GLU A 98 11.53 -13.38 18.45
N GLU A 99 11.01 -12.48 17.60
CA GLU A 99 10.10 -12.83 16.50
C GLU A 99 10.83 -13.42 15.28
N GLY A 100 12.16 -13.51 15.30
CA GLY A 100 12.96 -14.02 14.18
C GLY A 100 12.98 -13.11 12.94
N LYS A 101 12.62 -11.84 13.09
CA LYS A 101 12.59 -10.84 12.00
C LYS A 101 13.93 -10.14 11.80
N LEU A 102 14.80 -10.14 12.81
CA LEU A 102 16.15 -9.60 12.75
C LEU A 102 17.07 -10.59 13.48
N PHE A 103 18.02 -11.21 12.80
CA PHE A 103 18.73 -12.35 13.39
C PHE A 103 20.17 -12.46 12.92
N PHE A 104 21.02 -13.00 13.80
CA PHE A 104 22.40 -13.32 13.47
C PHE A 104 22.53 -14.76 12.98
N GLY A 105 23.00 -14.93 11.74
CA GLY A 105 23.40 -16.20 11.13
C GLY A 105 24.93 -16.40 11.14
N ASP A 106 25.35 -17.59 10.72
CA ASP A 106 26.76 -17.97 10.47
C ASP A 106 27.75 -17.55 11.58
N GLN A 107 27.29 -17.58 12.82
CA GLN A 107 28.09 -17.17 13.98
C GLN A 107 29.20 -18.18 14.20
N ARG A 108 30.45 -17.77 13.93
CA ARG A 108 31.61 -18.60 14.22
C ARG A 108 32.06 -18.37 15.66
N LEU A 109 32.25 -19.48 16.37
CA LEU A 109 32.80 -19.50 17.73
C LEU A 109 34.32 -19.74 17.74
N ILE A 110 34.94 -19.89 16.58
CA ILE A 110 36.38 -20.12 16.41
C ILE A 110 36.91 -19.02 15.49
N THR A 111 37.99 -18.36 15.90
CA THR A 111 38.65 -17.37 15.05
C THR A 111 39.28 -18.02 13.83
N ASP A 112 39.27 -17.33 12.68
CA ASP A 112 39.94 -17.83 11.48
C ASP A 112 41.48 -17.75 11.58
N LYS A 113 42.18 -18.17 10.52
CA LYS A 113 43.65 -18.12 10.41
C LYS A 113 44.26 -16.72 10.56
N HIS A 114 43.46 -15.67 10.55
CA HIS A 114 43.87 -14.28 10.72
C HIS A 114 43.38 -13.68 12.05
N GLY A 115 42.77 -14.50 12.91
CA GLY A 115 42.26 -14.12 14.21
C GLY A 115 40.87 -13.46 14.19
N TYR A 116 40.06 -13.64 13.16
CA TYR A 116 38.73 -13.02 13.10
C TYR A 116 37.60 -13.96 13.53
N LEU A 117 36.71 -13.47 14.40
CA LEU A 117 35.36 -14.01 14.58
C LEU A 117 34.42 -13.37 13.57
N THR A 118 33.44 -14.12 13.08
CA THR A 118 32.51 -13.66 12.05
C THR A 118 31.07 -13.99 12.37
N ALA A 119 30.15 -13.15 11.91
CA ALA A 119 28.71 -13.39 11.93
C ALA A 119 28.03 -12.65 10.77
N THR A 120 26.82 -13.09 10.40
CA THR A 120 25.96 -12.41 9.42
C THR A 120 24.73 -11.86 10.13
N LEU A 121 24.28 -10.64 9.81
CA LEU A 121 23.01 -10.09 10.29
C LEU A 121 22.05 -9.97 9.11
N ALA A 122 20.89 -10.61 9.23
CA ALA A 122 19.82 -10.55 8.23
C ALA A 122 18.51 -10.06 8.87
N SER A 123 17.61 -9.54 8.05
CA SER A 123 16.29 -9.08 8.47
C SER A 123 15.23 -9.54 7.47
N THR A 124 14.01 -9.83 7.90
CA THR A 124 12.84 -10.12 7.04
C THR A 124 11.88 -8.93 6.92
N VAL A 125 12.27 -7.78 7.49
CA VAL A 125 11.55 -6.51 7.44
C VAL A 125 12.56 -5.38 7.20
N GLY A 126 12.09 -4.21 6.78
CA GLY A 126 12.96 -3.04 6.80
C GLY A 126 13.21 -2.58 8.24
N VAL A 127 14.41 -2.08 8.53
CA VAL A 127 14.77 -1.51 9.83
C VAL A 127 15.89 -0.50 9.59
N ASN A 128 15.79 0.69 10.16
CA ASN A 128 16.82 1.71 10.03
C ASN A 128 17.76 1.70 11.24
N THR A 129 19.00 2.15 11.05
CA THR A 129 19.94 2.47 12.13
C THR A 129 20.20 1.34 13.12
N VAL A 130 20.41 0.11 12.63
CA VAL A 130 20.72 -1.06 13.45
C VAL A 130 22.22 -1.12 13.76
N LEU A 131 22.60 -1.20 15.03
CA LEU A 131 24.00 -1.44 15.44
C LEU A 131 24.19 -2.89 15.85
N ALA A 132 25.08 -3.61 15.17
CA ALA A 132 25.55 -4.89 15.66
C ALA A 132 26.48 -4.68 16.86
N LYS A 133 26.27 -5.50 17.90
CA LYS A 133 27.04 -5.51 19.14
C LYS A 133 27.54 -6.92 19.41
N LEU A 134 28.83 -7.02 19.74
CA LEU A 134 29.47 -8.27 20.17
C LEU A 134 29.86 -8.13 21.64
N ASP A 135 29.42 -9.09 22.45
CA ASP A 135 29.87 -9.31 23.82
C ASP A 135 30.61 -10.65 23.89
N ILE A 136 31.82 -10.66 24.45
CA ILE A 136 32.57 -11.88 24.75
C ILE A 136 32.94 -11.90 26.22
N VAL A 137 32.66 -13.03 26.87
CA VAL A 137 33.06 -13.32 28.25
C VAL A 137 34.27 -14.26 28.19
N THR A 138 35.40 -13.83 28.73
CA THR A 138 36.60 -14.68 28.78
C THR A 138 36.48 -15.75 29.87
N LYS A 139 37.44 -16.67 29.91
CA LYS A 139 37.53 -17.69 30.98
C LYS A 139 37.71 -17.10 32.38
N ASP A 140 38.25 -15.88 32.47
CA ASP A 140 38.41 -15.13 33.71
C ASP A 140 37.17 -14.27 34.06
N ASP A 141 36.04 -14.55 33.41
CA ASP A 141 34.78 -13.81 33.52
C ASP A 141 34.90 -12.30 33.22
N LYS A 142 35.95 -11.90 32.49
CA LYS A 142 36.10 -10.54 31.98
C LYS A 142 35.23 -10.37 30.74
N GLN A 143 34.42 -9.32 30.72
CA GLN A 143 33.57 -9.00 29.57
C GLN A 143 34.24 -7.96 28.66
N GLU A 144 34.40 -8.29 27.39
CA GLU A 144 34.78 -7.37 26.33
C GLU A 144 33.56 -7.08 25.45
N ARG A 145 33.35 -5.80 25.12
CA ARG A 145 32.15 -5.33 24.40
C ARG A 145 32.52 -4.35 23.31
N ILE A 146 31.93 -4.52 22.14
CA ILE A 146 32.05 -3.56 21.05
C ILE A 146 30.78 -3.48 20.21
N ALA A 147 30.52 -2.30 19.62
CA ALA A 147 29.46 -2.07 18.65
C ALA A 147 30.01 -1.44 17.36
N ASN A 148 29.29 -1.59 16.25
CA ASN A 148 29.68 -1.08 14.95
C ASN A 148 28.97 0.22 14.55
N THR A 149 29.26 0.73 13.36
CA THR A 149 28.48 1.69 12.58
C THR A 149 27.08 1.16 12.26
N PRO A 150 26.05 2.03 12.23
CA PRO A 150 24.68 1.62 11.91
C PRO A 150 24.57 1.11 10.47
N VAL A 151 23.67 0.15 10.28
CA VAL A 151 23.25 -0.37 8.97
C VAL A 151 21.73 -0.25 8.81
N ASN A 152 21.24 -0.26 7.58
CA ASN A 152 19.81 -0.23 7.29
C ASN A 152 19.39 -1.43 6.43
N PHE A 153 18.21 -1.97 6.72
CA PHE A 153 17.51 -2.89 5.85
C PHE A 153 16.36 -2.14 5.20
N THR A 154 16.32 -2.11 3.87
CA THR A 154 15.18 -1.59 3.12
C THR A 154 14.04 -2.61 3.17
N ALA A 155 12.81 -2.14 3.35
CA ALA A 155 11.66 -3.04 3.42
C ALA A 155 11.39 -3.69 2.06
N PRO A 156 11.20 -5.02 2.00
CA PRO A 156 10.80 -5.68 0.75
C PRO A 156 9.41 -5.17 0.34
N GLU A 157 9.27 -4.78 -0.91
CA GLU A 157 8.01 -4.26 -1.43
C GLU A 157 7.00 -5.38 -1.64
N LYS A 158 5.83 -5.26 -1.02
CA LYS A 158 4.73 -6.19 -1.14
C LYS A 158 3.61 -5.58 -1.98
N PRO A 159 3.30 -6.16 -3.16
CA PRO A 159 2.12 -5.77 -3.92
C PRO A 159 0.85 -6.00 -3.09
N THR A 160 -0.02 -5.00 -3.05
CA THR A 160 -1.26 -5.05 -2.27
C THR A 160 -2.46 -4.60 -3.11
N GLY A 161 -3.67 -4.81 -2.62
CA GLY A 161 -4.88 -4.32 -3.27
C GLY A 161 -5.22 -2.89 -2.89
N LEU A 162 -6.20 -2.33 -3.59
CA LEU A 162 -6.71 -0.99 -3.37
C LEU A 162 -8.21 -1.09 -3.08
N LEU A 163 -8.61 -0.67 -1.90
CA LEU A 163 -10.01 -0.48 -1.56
C LEU A 163 -10.40 0.95 -1.91
N VAL A 164 -11.33 1.11 -2.84
CA VAL A 164 -11.80 2.41 -3.31
C VAL A 164 -13.18 2.68 -2.74
N TYR A 165 -13.37 3.87 -2.17
CA TYR A 165 -14.61 4.33 -1.57
C TYR A 165 -15.33 5.31 -2.48
N ASN A 166 -16.66 5.23 -2.43
CA ASN A 166 -17.55 6.09 -3.21
C ASN A 166 -17.70 7.53 -2.69
N GLN A 167 -17.30 7.88 -1.46
CA GLN A 167 -17.57 9.21 -0.87
C GLN A 167 -16.47 9.69 0.06
N ASP A 168 -16.39 11.03 0.20
CA ASP A 168 -15.62 11.70 1.23
C ASP A 168 -16.27 11.51 2.60
N VAL A 169 -15.72 10.57 3.38
CA VAL A 169 -16.22 10.19 4.70
C VAL A 169 -16.14 11.35 5.71
N SER A 170 -15.36 12.39 5.42
CA SER A 170 -15.22 13.57 6.30
C SER A 170 -16.52 14.36 6.46
N GLN A 171 -17.52 14.17 5.59
CA GLN A 171 -18.79 14.89 5.63
C GLN A 171 -19.84 14.27 6.58
N TYR A 172 -19.59 13.10 7.18
CA TYR A 172 -20.45 12.52 8.21
C TYR A 172 -20.25 13.18 9.59
N GLY A 173 -20.38 14.51 9.64
CA GLY A 173 -20.76 15.24 10.84
C GLY A 173 -19.76 15.24 12.01
N GLY A 174 -18.48 15.56 11.77
CA GLY A 174 -17.53 15.88 12.83
C GLY A 174 -17.22 14.76 13.82
N THR A 175 -17.72 13.55 13.55
CA THR A 175 -17.31 12.33 14.24
C THR A 175 -16.38 11.58 13.30
N ASN A 176 -15.16 11.33 13.78
CA ASN A 176 -14.11 10.63 13.04
C ASN A 176 -14.59 9.21 12.68
N VAL A 177 -15.25 9.06 11.53
CA VAL A 177 -15.64 7.75 10.99
C VAL A 177 -14.43 6.96 10.45
N THR A 178 -13.24 7.53 10.64
CA THR A 178 -11.94 7.00 10.23
C THR A 178 -11.42 5.90 11.14
N ASN A 179 -11.96 5.75 12.36
CA ASN A 179 -11.57 4.68 13.29
C ASN A 179 -12.53 3.48 13.28
N GLN A 180 -13.46 3.40 12.32
CA GLN A 180 -14.35 2.25 12.19
C GLN A 180 -13.69 1.22 11.26
N PRO A 181 -13.27 0.05 11.77
CA PRO A 181 -12.69 -1.01 10.94
C PRO A 181 -13.73 -1.64 9.99
N GLU A 182 -15.01 -1.47 10.29
CA GLU A 182 -16.13 -1.98 9.51
C GLU A 182 -16.53 -0.96 8.43
N PRO A 183 -16.83 -1.41 7.20
CA PRO A 183 -17.39 -0.54 6.17
C PRO A 183 -18.68 0.09 6.71
N ILE A 184 -18.75 1.42 6.70
CA ILE A 184 -19.97 2.14 7.09
C ILE A 184 -21.12 1.60 6.25
N VAL A 185 -22.15 1.09 6.93
CA VAL A 185 -23.35 0.55 6.29
C VAL A 185 -23.94 1.63 5.37
N GLY A 186 -23.90 1.39 4.06
CA GLY A 186 -24.39 2.31 3.03
C GLY A 186 -23.33 2.99 2.17
N LEU A 187 -22.03 2.88 2.49
CA LEU A 187 -20.97 3.25 1.56
C LEU A 187 -20.73 2.13 0.55
N ALA A 188 -20.80 2.45 -0.74
CA ALA A 188 -20.26 1.54 -1.73
C ALA A 188 -18.73 1.63 -1.75
N TYR A 189 -18.12 0.47 -1.81
CA TYR A 189 -16.70 0.32 -2.01
C TYR A 189 -16.45 -0.73 -3.09
N LYS A 190 -15.27 -0.67 -3.70
CA LYS A 190 -14.79 -1.71 -4.58
C LYS A 190 -13.33 -2.02 -4.24
N PHE A 191 -13.05 -3.30 -4.04
CA PHE A 191 -11.69 -3.77 -3.89
C PHE A 191 -11.10 -4.15 -5.25
N PHE A 192 -9.88 -3.70 -5.47
CA PHE A 192 -9.07 -3.89 -6.66
C PHE A 192 -7.84 -4.70 -6.27
N SER A 193 -7.66 -5.89 -6.84
CA SER A 193 -6.49 -6.72 -6.55
C SER A 193 -5.20 -6.04 -7.00
N SER A 194 -4.05 -6.47 -6.46
CA SER A 194 -2.74 -5.98 -6.89
C SER A 194 -2.58 -6.04 -8.42
N GLY A 195 -2.13 -4.94 -9.02
CA GLY A 195 -1.92 -4.83 -10.48
C GLY A 195 -3.17 -4.51 -11.30
N ASN A 196 -4.36 -4.52 -10.69
CA ASN A 196 -5.62 -4.17 -11.34
C ASN A 196 -6.23 -2.93 -10.69
N GLY A 197 -5.64 -1.76 -10.91
CA GLY A 197 -6.21 -0.50 -10.42
C GLY A 197 -7.51 -0.10 -11.13
N PRO A 198 -8.26 0.87 -10.57
CA PRO A 198 -9.41 1.45 -11.24
C PRO A 198 -9.01 2.07 -12.58
N VAL A 199 -9.71 1.69 -13.64
CA VAL A 199 -9.54 2.25 -15.00
C VAL A 199 -10.30 3.56 -15.12
N ASN A 200 -11.47 3.64 -14.49
CA ASN A 200 -12.28 4.83 -14.40
C ASN A 200 -12.25 5.34 -12.96
N LEU A 201 -11.75 6.57 -12.78
CA LEU A 201 -11.62 7.18 -11.47
C LEU A 201 -12.67 8.29 -11.30
N PRO A 202 -13.67 8.13 -10.42
CA PRO A 202 -14.54 9.22 -10.01
C PRO A 202 -13.76 10.40 -9.43
N ASP A 203 -14.27 11.62 -9.62
CA ASP A 203 -13.68 12.78 -8.96
C ASP A 203 -13.71 12.61 -7.43
N ARG A 204 -12.64 13.06 -6.76
CA ARG A 204 -12.47 12.99 -5.30
C ARG A 204 -12.69 11.60 -4.73
N THR A 205 -11.99 10.64 -5.29
CA THR A 205 -12.02 9.25 -4.83
C THR A 205 -11.16 9.09 -3.59
N ILE A 206 -11.67 8.46 -2.54
CA ILE A 206 -10.85 8.02 -1.41
C ILE A 206 -10.45 6.57 -1.65
N ALA A 207 -9.20 6.23 -1.36
CA ALA A 207 -8.71 4.87 -1.45
C ALA A 207 -7.79 4.50 -0.29
N GLU A 208 -7.66 3.20 -0.04
CA GLU A 208 -6.85 2.63 1.03
C GLU A 208 -6.14 1.38 0.50
N LEU A 209 -4.87 1.21 0.84
CA LEU A 209 -4.15 -0.02 0.51
C LEU A 209 -4.58 -1.14 1.46
N ARG A 210 -4.88 -2.32 0.92
CA ARG A 210 -5.34 -3.48 1.70
C ARG A 210 -4.83 -4.79 1.12
N ASP A 211 -4.38 -5.71 1.98
CA ASP A 211 -3.95 -7.05 1.56
C ASP A 211 -5.12 -7.84 0.96
N ALA A 212 -6.31 -7.64 1.52
CA ALA A 212 -7.59 -8.14 1.02
C ALA A 212 -8.69 -7.14 1.37
N ALA A 213 -9.89 -7.26 0.78
CA ALA A 213 -10.97 -6.29 0.99
C ALA A 213 -11.23 -5.94 2.48
N ASN A 214 -11.11 -6.92 3.38
CA ASN A 214 -11.37 -6.78 4.82
C ASN A 214 -10.09 -6.85 5.68
N THR A 215 -8.91 -6.67 5.09
CA THR A 215 -7.62 -6.78 5.79
C THR A 215 -6.78 -5.53 5.52
N PRO A 216 -6.81 -4.52 6.42
CA PRO A 216 -5.97 -3.34 6.28
C PRO A 216 -4.49 -3.71 6.39
N VAL A 217 -3.63 -2.97 5.69
CA VAL A 217 -2.16 -3.13 5.77
C VAL A 217 -1.51 -2.28 6.84
N PHE A 218 -2.31 -1.46 7.52
CA PHE A 218 -1.88 -0.39 8.41
C PHE A 218 -2.79 -0.36 9.64
N ASP A 219 -2.20 -0.35 10.83
CA ASP A 219 -2.88 -0.14 12.10
C ASP A 219 -2.49 1.22 12.72
N PRO A 220 -3.36 2.24 12.67
CA PRO A 220 -3.04 3.58 13.16
C PRO A 220 -2.81 3.68 14.66
N ASP A 221 -3.21 2.67 15.44
CA ASP A 221 -3.02 2.67 16.90
C ASP A 221 -1.60 2.23 17.31
N SER A 222 -0.85 1.61 16.40
CA SER A 222 0.47 1.03 16.70
C SER A 222 1.53 1.21 15.61
N GLU A 223 1.16 1.82 14.50
CA GLU A 223 2.03 2.05 13.36
C GLU A 223 1.86 3.49 12.83
N THR A 224 2.95 4.01 12.26
CA THR A 224 2.97 5.25 11.49
C THR A 224 3.16 4.93 10.01
N ALA A 225 2.42 5.60 9.12
CA ALA A 225 2.52 5.36 7.69
C ALA A 225 2.93 6.61 6.90
N ILE A 226 3.86 6.41 5.96
CA ILE A 226 4.36 7.41 5.04
C ILE A 226 4.02 6.94 3.63
N ALA A 227 3.27 7.74 2.88
CA ALA A 227 2.97 7.42 1.50
C ALA A 227 3.74 8.29 0.52
N GLU A 228 4.05 7.70 -0.62
CA GLU A 228 4.72 8.35 -1.73
C GLU A 228 4.14 7.86 -3.06
N VAL A 229 4.25 8.70 -4.09
CA VAL A 229 4.02 8.31 -5.48
C VAL A 229 5.39 8.07 -6.11
N THR A 230 5.80 6.81 -6.24
CA THR A 230 7.12 6.42 -6.77
C THR A 230 7.21 6.60 -8.27
N ARG A 231 6.07 6.55 -8.96
CA ARG A 231 5.96 6.71 -10.41
C ARG A 231 4.60 7.30 -10.79
N GLY A 232 4.56 8.17 -11.79
CA GLY A 232 3.30 8.74 -12.32
C GLY A 232 3.01 10.15 -11.84
N SER A 233 1.73 10.54 -11.77
CA SER A 233 1.29 11.93 -11.61
C SER A 233 0.70 12.28 -10.24
N THR A 234 0.71 13.59 -9.96
CA THR A 234 0.69 14.27 -8.65
C THR A 234 -0.68 14.52 -8.02
N ALA A 235 -1.78 14.02 -8.59
CA ALA A 235 -3.11 14.22 -8.02
C ALA A 235 -3.48 13.12 -7.00
N VAL A 236 -2.52 12.79 -6.14
CA VAL A 236 -2.66 11.85 -5.04
C VAL A 236 -2.17 12.57 -3.79
N VAL A 237 -3.09 12.83 -2.86
CA VAL A 237 -2.73 13.32 -1.52
C VAL A 237 -2.98 12.22 -0.53
N TYR A 238 -2.00 11.98 0.32
CA TYR A 238 -2.12 11.00 1.39
C TYR A 238 -2.45 11.71 2.69
N ASN A 239 -3.43 11.20 3.42
CA ASN A 239 -3.70 11.60 4.78
C ASN A 239 -3.17 10.53 5.74
N PRO A 240 -2.05 10.80 6.43
CA PRO A 240 -1.39 9.85 7.32
C PRO A 240 -2.22 9.51 8.56
N GLU A 241 -3.07 10.42 9.03
CA GLU A 241 -3.93 10.20 10.19
C GLU A 241 -4.90 9.02 9.97
N PHE A 242 -5.23 8.73 8.70
CA PHE A 242 -6.28 7.77 8.36
C PHE A 242 -5.83 6.65 7.43
N GLY A 243 -4.55 6.60 7.05
CA GLY A 243 -4.07 5.57 6.13
C GLY A 243 -4.66 5.66 4.72
N LYS A 244 -5.15 6.84 4.30
CA LYS A 244 -5.99 6.98 3.10
C LYS A 244 -5.42 7.93 2.06
N PHE A 245 -5.62 7.56 0.80
CA PHE A 245 -5.28 8.33 -0.38
C PHE A 245 -6.52 9.06 -0.90
N TYR A 246 -6.33 10.33 -1.26
CA TYR A 246 -7.28 11.14 -2.02
C TYR A 246 -6.78 11.16 -3.46
N LEU A 247 -7.50 10.45 -4.33
CA LEU A 247 -7.22 10.32 -5.75
C LEU A 247 -8.12 11.28 -6.53
N GLY A 248 -7.53 12.06 -7.43
CA GLY A 248 -8.28 12.94 -8.35
C GLY A 248 -7.93 14.42 -8.19
N LYS A 249 -8.72 15.27 -8.85
CA LYS A 249 -8.42 16.70 -8.98
C LYS A 249 -8.72 17.42 -7.67
N MET A 250 -7.68 17.85 -6.97
CA MET A 250 -7.83 18.73 -5.81
C MET A 250 -8.05 20.19 -6.25
N ASN A 251 -8.79 20.96 -5.44
CA ASN A 251 -9.23 22.31 -5.76
C ASN A 251 -8.07 23.18 -6.32
N GLY A 252 -8.15 23.56 -7.60
CA GLY A 252 -7.16 24.43 -8.26
C GLY A 252 -5.90 23.73 -8.80
N GLY A 253 -5.76 22.41 -8.62
CA GLY A 253 -4.67 21.63 -9.21
C GLY A 253 -4.95 21.22 -10.66
N ASP A 254 -3.88 20.93 -11.41
CA ASP A 254 -3.98 20.31 -12.72
C ASP A 254 -4.67 18.94 -12.62
N ALA A 255 -5.38 18.54 -13.68
CA ALA A 255 -5.93 17.20 -13.74
C ALA A 255 -4.77 16.18 -13.65
N PRO A 256 -4.90 15.08 -12.88
CA PRO A 256 -3.93 13.99 -12.89
C PRO A 256 -3.56 13.63 -14.33
N ALA A 257 -2.26 13.54 -14.63
CA ALA A 257 -1.85 12.99 -15.91
C ALA A 257 -2.35 11.54 -15.97
N LEU A 258 -3.16 11.22 -16.98
CA LEU A 258 -3.67 9.87 -17.19
C LEU A 258 -2.52 8.89 -17.36
N GLY A 259 -2.68 7.66 -16.87
CA GLY A 259 -1.72 6.58 -17.05
C GLY A 259 -1.34 5.85 -15.76
N LEU A 260 -0.17 5.23 -15.80
CA LEU A 260 0.34 4.40 -14.73
C LEU A 260 0.85 5.27 -13.57
N THR A 261 0.23 5.11 -12.41
CA THR A 261 0.64 5.74 -11.15
C THR A 261 0.90 4.66 -10.12
N GLU A 262 2.10 4.62 -9.55
CA GLU A 262 2.47 3.67 -8.50
C GLU A 262 2.41 4.36 -7.15
N LEU A 263 1.56 3.83 -6.28
CA LEU A 263 1.45 4.21 -4.89
C LEU A 263 2.37 3.32 -4.08
N LYS A 264 3.11 3.91 -3.15
CA LYS A 264 3.86 3.19 -2.13
C LYS A 264 3.49 3.70 -0.75
N LEU A 265 3.33 2.78 0.18
CA LEU A 265 3.05 3.03 1.58
C LEU A 265 4.11 2.32 2.43
N SER A 266 4.92 3.10 3.13
CA SER A 266 5.89 2.60 4.11
C SER A 266 5.27 2.70 5.49
N VAL A 267 5.03 1.55 6.12
CA VAL A 267 4.41 1.42 7.45
C VAL A 267 5.48 1.05 8.46
N ILE A 268 5.64 1.87 9.49
CA ILE A 268 6.65 1.75 10.55
C ILE A 268 5.94 1.38 11.85
N ASN A 269 6.34 0.28 12.49
CA ASN A 269 5.84 -0.05 13.81
C ASN A 269 6.45 0.88 14.86
N ASP A 270 5.62 1.58 15.62
CA ASP A 270 6.07 2.62 16.54
C ASP A 270 6.88 2.08 17.72
N LYS A 271 6.71 0.80 18.06
CA LYS A 271 7.46 0.14 19.15
C LYS A 271 8.77 -0.47 18.67
N THR A 272 8.77 -1.18 17.55
CA THR A 272 9.92 -1.99 17.12
C THR A 272 10.73 -1.34 16.01
N GLY A 273 10.25 -0.26 15.39
CA GLY A 273 10.88 0.37 14.23
C GLY A 273 10.86 -0.49 12.96
N ALA A 274 10.10 -1.59 12.95
CA ALA A 274 10.01 -2.46 11.79
C ALA A 274 9.21 -1.78 10.68
N ILE A 275 9.76 -1.80 9.47
CA ILE A 275 9.24 -1.15 8.29
C ILE A 275 8.70 -2.21 7.34
N LYS A 276 7.44 -2.05 6.92
CA LYS A 276 6.82 -2.80 5.82
C LYS A 276 6.57 -1.83 4.67
N ALA A 277 6.82 -2.27 3.45
CA ALA A 277 6.53 -1.47 2.26
C ALA A 277 5.44 -2.15 1.43
N TYR A 278 4.39 -1.41 1.12
CA TYR A 278 3.26 -1.86 0.32
C TYR A 278 3.18 -1.04 -0.96
N THR A 279 2.92 -1.69 -2.09
CA THR A 279 2.83 -1.02 -3.38
C THR A 279 1.54 -1.37 -4.12
N HIS A 280 1.00 -0.41 -4.86
CA HIS A 280 -0.13 -0.63 -5.75
C HIS A 280 -0.01 0.25 -7.00
N THR A 281 -0.16 -0.36 -8.17
CA THR A 281 -0.14 0.35 -9.46
C THR A 281 -1.56 0.64 -9.92
N LEU A 282 -1.89 1.91 -10.00
CA LEU A 282 -3.07 2.45 -10.65
C LEU A 282 -2.84 2.52 -12.17
N ASN A 283 -3.85 2.21 -12.96
CA ASN A 283 -3.85 2.42 -14.39
C ASN A 283 -5.16 3.09 -14.83
N TYR A 284 -5.39 4.31 -14.32
CA TYR A 284 -6.60 5.02 -14.68
C TYR A 284 -6.43 5.62 -16.08
N GLN A 285 -7.37 5.27 -16.95
CA GLN A 285 -7.45 5.77 -18.32
C GLN A 285 -8.34 7.00 -18.40
N ARG A 286 -9.22 7.19 -17.41
CA ARG A 286 -10.22 8.24 -17.39
C ARG A 286 -10.43 8.78 -15.99
N GLN A 287 -10.58 10.09 -15.89
CA GLN A 287 -11.10 10.74 -14.70
C GLN A 287 -12.48 11.32 -15.03
N LEU A 288 -13.45 11.01 -14.19
CA LEU A 288 -14.82 11.45 -14.35
C LEU A 288 -15.04 12.67 -13.47
N THR A 289 -14.93 13.85 -14.08
CA THR A 289 -15.06 15.11 -13.35
C THR A 289 -16.53 15.49 -13.22
N ASN A 290 -16.96 15.76 -11.98
CA ASN A 290 -18.25 16.39 -11.73
C ASN A 290 -18.17 17.85 -12.18
N ILE A 291 -18.94 18.24 -13.20
CA ILE A 291 -19.02 19.64 -13.60
C ILE A 291 -20.01 20.32 -12.65
N MET A 292 -19.48 20.95 -11.60
CA MET A 292 -20.29 21.75 -10.67
C MET A 292 -20.85 22.99 -11.38
N SER A 293 -22.17 23.14 -11.25
CA SER A 293 -23.01 24.30 -11.53
C SER A 293 -22.34 25.54 -12.12
N ILE A 294 -22.80 25.89 -13.30
CA ILE A 294 -22.56 27.18 -13.95
C ILE A 294 -23.26 28.24 -13.11
N ASN A 295 -22.49 29.22 -12.65
CA ASN A 295 -23.01 30.33 -11.87
C ASN A 295 -24.06 31.06 -12.72
N SER A 296 -25.29 31.20 -12.21
CA SER A 296 -26.44 31.75 -12.96
C SER A 296 -26.25 33.21 -13.43
N ALA A 297 -25.19 33.88 -12.97
CA ALA A 297 -24.88 35.27 -13.31
C ALA A 297 -24.41 35.49 -14.77
N THR A 298 -23.87 34.47 -15.46
CA THR A 298 -23.32 34.64 -16.84
C THR A 298 -24.19 34.02 -17.94
N GLY A 299 -25.30 33.36 -17.61
CA GLY A 299 -26.31 32.90 -18.59
C GLY A 299 -25.85 31.84 -19.60
N ALA A 300 -24.63 31.32 -19.50
CA ALA A 300 -24.07 30.34 -20.42
C ALA A 300 -23.91 28.98 -19.74
N GLY A 301 -25.03 28.35 -19.40
CA GLY A 301 -25.04 26.98 -18.94
C GLY A 301 -26.19 26.16 -19.46
N TYR A 302 -25.89 24.92 -19.86
CA TYR A 302 -26.90 23.91 -20.16
C TYR A 302 -27.55 23.51 -18.85
N VAL A 303 -28.70 24.09 -18.55
CA VAL A 303 -29.53 23.65 -17.43
C VAL A 303 -30.63 22.77 -18.00
N THR A 304 -30.74 21.58 -17.45
CA THR A 304 -31.82 20.64 -17.72
C THR A 304 -33.09 21.10 -16.99
N ASN A 305 -34.24 21.15 -17.66
CA ASN A 305 -35.51 21.46 -16.98
C ASN A 305 -35.81 20.45 -15.85
N ASP A 306 -36.44 20.95 -14.78
CA ASP A 306 -36.66 20.31 -13.47
C ASP A 306 -37.28 18.89 -13.47
N ASN A 307 -37.77 18.38 -14.61
CA ASN A 307 -38.54 17.12 -14.67
C ASN A 307 -38.13 16.13 -15.77
N ASP A 308 -37.36 16.53 -16.79
CA ASP A 308 -37.21 15.69 -18.00
C ASP A 308 -35.80 15.69 -18.62
N CYS A 309 -34.83 16.35 -18.00
CA CYS A 309 -33.51 16.52 -18.58
C CYS A 309 -33.50 17.19 -19.98
N SER A 310 -34.58 17.83 -20.44
CA SER A 310 -34.58 18.53 -21.72
C SER A 310 -33.77 19.83 -21.64
N SER A 311 -33.03 20.15 -22.72
CA SER A 311 -32.29 21.40 -22.84
C SER A 311 -33.25 22.57 -23.00
N GLY A 312 -33.60 23.22 -21.89
CA GLY A 312 -34.38 24.45 -21.87
C GLY A 312 -33.55 25.59 -21.30
N LYS A 313 -33.58 26.75 -21.95
CA LYS A 313 -33.16 28.00 -21.27
C LYS A 313 -34.29 28.36 -20.30
N TYR A 314 -34.10 28.16 -19.00
CA TYR A 314 -34.99 28.73 -17.99
C TYR A 314 -34.20 29.31 -16.81
N GLY A 315 -34.72 30.44 -16.32
CA GLY A 315 -34.30 31.05 -15.05
C GLY A 315 -34.68 30.12 -13.92
N GLY A 316 -33.68 29.59 -13.21
CA GLY A 316 -33.89 28.63 -12.14
C GLY A 316 -34.69 29.23 -10.98
N ASN A 317 -35.51 28.39 -10.34
CA ASN A 317 -36.04 28.68 -9.02
C ASN A 317 -34.86 28.83 -8.04
N PRO A 318 -34.81 29.90 -7.23
CA PRO A 318 -33.79 30.04 -6.20
C PRO A 318 -33.90 28.86 -5.20
N GLY A 319 -32.85 28.04 -5.10
CA GLY A 319 -32.73 26.99 -4.09
C GLY A 319 -32.45 25.55 -4.59
N GLN A 320 -32.42 25.32 -5.90
CA GLN A 320 -32.07 24.04 -6.52
C GLN A 320 -30.66 24.05 -7.12
N SER A 321 -29.94 22.95 -7.00
CA SER A 321 -28.58 22.75 -7.50
C SER A 321 -28.52 21.49 -8.35
N TYR A 322 -27.90 21.60 -9.53
CA TYR A 322 -27.76 20.49 -10.48
C TYR A 322 -26.28 20.19 -10.71
N THR A 323 -25.99 18.90 -10.82
CA THR A 323 -24.68 18.38 -11.25
C THR A 323 -24.90 17.67 -12.59
N LEU A 324 -24.08 18.00 -13.59
CA LEU A 324 -24.05 17.30 -14.87
C LEU A 324 -22.66 16.70 -15.07
N THR A 325 -22.62 15.40 -15.36
CA THR A 325 -21.39 14.71 -15.77
C THR A 325 -21.56 14.25 -17.21
N ALA A 326 -20.79 14.83 -18.12
CA ALA A 326 -20.78 14.43 -19.52
C ALA A 326 -19.79 13.27 -19.72
N VAL A 327 -20.27 12.15 -20.26
CA VAL A 327 -19.50 10.92 -20.49
C VAL A 327 -19.95 10.31 -21.82
N ASN A 328 -19.03 9.83 -22.66
CA ASN A 328 -19.47 9.20 -23.91
C ASN A 328 -20.25 7.92 -23.61
N LEU A 329 -21.25 7.59 -24.43
CA LEU A 329 -22.07 6.40 -24.21
C LEU A 329 -21.23 5.11 -24.14
N SER A 330 -20.23 5.02 -25.02
CA SER A 330 -19.27 3.91 -25.08
C SER A 330 -18.34 3.83 -23.86
N GLU A 331 -18.30 4.87 -23.02
CA GLU A 331 -17.57 4.86 -21.76
C GLU A 331 -18.44 4.32 -20.63
N ILE A 332 -19.77 4.42 -20.74
CA ILE A 332 -20.72 3.93 -19.73
C ILE A 332 -21.03 2.46 -19.92
N ILE A 333 -21.34 2.06 -21.16
CA ILE A 333 -21.77 0.70 -21.52
C ILE A 333 -20.89 0.14 -22.66
N PRO A 334 -20.66 -1.18 -22.69
CA PRO A 334 -19.93 -1.80 -23.80
C PRO A 334 -20.75 -1.65 -25.08
N VAL A 335 -20.17 -0.99 -26.09
CA VAL A 335 -20.78 -0.83 -27.42
C VAL A 335 -20.04 -1.74 -28.40
N SER A 336 -20.78 -2.66 -29.03
CA SER A 336 -20.21 -3.61 -30.00
C SER A 336 -19.45 -2.88 -31.11
N GLY A 337 -18.21 -3.30 -31.38
CA GLY A 337 -17.35 -2.72 -32.42
C GLY A 337 -16.49 -1.52 -31.98
N VAL A 338 -16.56 -1.11 -30.70
CA VAL A 338 -15.72 -0.03 -30.14
C VAL A 338 -14.82 -0.59 -29.04
N SER A 339 -13.52 -0.71 -29.31
CA SER A 339 -12.52 -1.12 -28.30
C SER A 339 -12.08 0.10 -27.49
N GLN A 340 -12.74 0.35 -26.36
CA GLN A 340 -12.47 1.51 -25.50
C GLN A 340 -12.02 1.16 -24.07
N GLY A 341 -11.61 -0.08 -23.81
CA GLY A 341 -11.24 -0.54 -22.47
C GLY A 341 -12.46 -0.88 -21.60
N ILE A 342 -12.26 -0.95 -20.28
CA ILE A 342 -13.31 -1.31 -19.32
C ILE A 342 -14.26 -0.11 -19.14
N THR A 343 -15.57 -0.35 -19.34
CA THR A 343 -16.62 0.66 -19.19
C THR A 343 -17.04 0.88 -17.75
N LEU A 344 -17.74 1.99 -17.47
CA LEU A 344 -18.16 2.35 -16.12
C LEU A 344 -19.09 1.31 -15.49
N LEU A 345 -20.02 0.72 -16.24
CA LEU A 345 -20.90 -0.31 -15.68
C LEU A 345 -20.22 -1.68 -15.54
N GLU A 346 -19.17 -1.95 -16.31
CA GLU A 346 -18.33 -3.14 -16.10
C GLU A 346 -17.49 -3.00 -14.82
N GLU A 347 -16.98 -1.80 -14.56
CA GLU A 347 -16.18 -1.53 -13.37
C GLU A 347 -17.03 -1.27 -12.13
N TYR A 348 -18.10 -0.50 -12.25
CA TYR A 348 -19.00 -0.10 -11.18
C TYR A 348 -20.44 -0.46 -11.56
N PRO A 349 -20.86 -1.72 -11.30
CA PRO A 349 -22.17 -2.22 -11.75
C PRO A 349 -23.37 -1.45 -11.21
N ASP A 350 -23.20 -0.70 -10.13
CA ASP A 350 -24.22 0.17 -9.55
C ASP A 350 -23.71 1.61 -9.38
N LEU A 351 -23.73 2.40 -10.47
CA LEU A 351 -23.25 3.79 -10.48
C LEU A 351 -24.00 4.71 -9.50
N ARG A 352 -25.20 4.33 -9.03
CA ARG A 352 -25.99 5.13 -8.07
C ARG A 352 -25.29 5.25 -6.73
N HIS A 353 -24.51 4.24 -6.38
CA HIS A 353 -23.73 4.30 -5.17
C HIS A 353 -22.39 5.01 -5.36
N TRP A 354 -22.05 5.57 -6.52
CA TRP A 354 -20.77 6.28 -6.73
C TRP A 354 -20.98 7.80 -6.80
N THR A 355 -20.09 8.58 -6.18
CA THR A 355 -20.12 10.07 -6.14
C THR A 355 -20.18 10.77 -7.48
N LEU A 356 -19.99 10.03 -8.57
CA LEU A 356 -20.28 10.47 -9.93
C LEU A 356 -21.64 11.15 -10.06
N LEU A 357 -22.60 10.73 -9.21
CA LEU A 357 -24.01 11.10 -9.27
C LEU A 357 -24.56 11.83 -8.05
N SER A 358 -23.81 11.98 -6.96
CA SER A 358 -24.35 12.56 -5.73
C SER A 358 -23.52 13.73 -5.24
N TRP A 359 -24.15 14.90 -5.09
CA TRP A 359 -23.59 15.98 -4.29
C TRP A 359 -23.71 15.61 -2.81
N ALA A 360 -22.58 15.26 -2.19
CA ALA A 360 -22.15 15.49 -0.80
C ALA A 360 -23.06 15.18 0.42
N ASP A 361 -24.37 15.02 0.31
CA ASP A 361 -25.25 14.83 1.47
C ASP A 361 -25.86 13.43 1.41
N SER A 362 -25.28 12.51 2.19
CA SER A 362 -25.66 11.09 2.31
C SER A 362 -27.12 10.83 2.66
N LYS A 363 -27.88 11.88 3.00
CA LYS A 363 -29.32 11.83 3.22
C LYS A 363 -30.15 11.63 1.95
N HIS A 364 -29.55 11.79 0.77
CA HIS A 364 -30.26 11.74 -0.50
C HIS A 364 -29.63 10.70 -1.42
N ALA A 365 -29.80 9.42 -1.07
CA ALA A 365 -29.59 8.35 -2.04
C ALA A 365 -30.39 8.69 -3.31
N VAL A 366 -29.70 8.70 -4.45
CA VAL A 366 -30.35 8.96 -5.75
C VAL A 366 -31.37 7.86 -5.98
N ALA A 367 -32.65 8.22 -5.96
CA ALA A 367 -33.75 7.26 -6.16
C ALA A 367 -33.57 6.53 -7.51
N PRO A 368 -33.89 5.23 -7.61
CA PRO A 368 -33.63 4.44 -8.82
C PRO A 368 -34.16 5.05 -10.13
N ASP A 369 -35.26 5.81 -10.06
CA ASP A 369 -35.95 6.48 -11.15
C ASP A 369 -35.34 7.85 -11.55
N SER A 370 -34.34 8.33 -10.81
CA SER A 370 -33.78 9.69 -10.95
C SER A 370 -32.45 9.77 -11.71
N VAL A 371 -31.88 8.63 -12.11
CA VAL A 371 -30.74 8.61 -13.04
C VAL A 371 -31.25 8.36 -14.46
N LYS A 372 -31.07 9.35 -15.34
CA LYS A 372 -31.44 9.23 -16.74
C LYS A 372 -30.20 9.41 -17.60
N LEU A 373 -29.96 8.43 -18.45
CA LEU A 373 -28.99 8.56 -19.54
C LEU A 373 -29.62 9.39 -20.66
N MET A 374 -28.93 10.41 -21.12
CA MET A 374 -29.33 11.14 -22.32
C MET A 374 -28.33 10.84 -23.42
N VAL A 375 -28.79 10.60 -24.65
CA VAL A 375 -27.90 10.47 -25.80
C VAL A 375 -28.18 11.64 -26.75
N LYS A 376 -27.16 12.44 -27.03
CA LYS A 376 -27.23 13.52 -28.02
C LYS A 376 -26.78 12.99 -29.39
N ASP A 377 -27.63 13.17 -30.40
CA ASP A 377 -27.32 12.86 -31.80
C ASP A 377 -26.97 14.15 -32.54
N ASP A 378 -25.68 14.32 -32.88
CA ASP A 378 -25.14 15.52 -33.52
C ASP A 378 -25.07 15.41 -35.06
N ARG A 379 -25.87 14.53 -35.68
CA ARG A 379 -25.92 14.43 -37.15
C ARG A 379 -26.48 15.72 -37.79
N PRO A 380 -25.80 16.28 -38.82
CA PRO A 380 -26.30 17.46 -39.53
C PRO A 380 -27.69 17.22 -40.12
N GLY A 381 -28.64 18.11 -39.86
CA GLY A 381 -30.01 18.04 -40.41
C GLY A 381 -31.01 17.22 -39.61
N VAL A 382 -30.61 16.60 -38.49
CA VAL A 382 -31.55 16.02 -37.51
C VAL A 382 -31.92 17.11 -36.50
N PRO A 383 -33.21 17.46 -36.32
CA PRO A 383 -33.62 18.41 -35.28
C PRO A 383 -33.05 17.98 -33.93
N THR A 384 -32.45 18.92 -33.21
CA THR A 384 -31.84 18.74 -31.88
C THR A 384 -32.88 18.49 -30.78
N VAL A 385 -33.96 17.79 -31.10
CA VAL A 385 -34.84 17.19 -30.10
C VAL A 385 -34.16 15.88 -29.73
N GLY A 386 -33.19 15.95 -28.83
CA GLY A 386 -32.51 14.76 -28.32
C GLY A 386 -33.56 13.77 -27.83
N LYS A 387 -33.65 12.60 -28.47
CA LYS A 387 -34.50 11.53 -27.95
C LYS A 387 -33.94 11.13 -26.59
N LEU A 388 -34.74 11.34 -25.55
CA LEU A 388 -34.42 10.84 -24.22
C LEU A 388 -34.46 9.31 -24.30
N VAL A 389 -33.31 8.66 -24.15
CA VAL A 389 -33.25 7.20 -24.02
C VAL A 389 -33.14 6.92 -22.54
N THR A 390 -34.28 6.71 -21.88
CA THR A 390 -34.27 6.35 -20.47
C THR A 390 -33.68 4.95 -20.35
N TYR A 391 -32.42 4.86 -19.93
CA TYR A 391 -31.81 3.61 -19.50
C TYR A 391 -32.03 3.48 -18.00
N ASP A 392 -32.91 2.55 -17.62
CA ASP A 392 -33.10 2.23 -16.23
C ASP A 392 -31.94 1.34 -15.77
N ILE A 393 -31.03 1.96 -15.01
CA ILE A 393 -29.83 1.31 -14.47
C ILE A 393 -30.22 0.14 -13.55
N SER A 394 -31.37 0.19 -12.88
CA SER A 394 -31.82 -0.84 -11.95
C SER A 394 -32.31 -2.11 -12.65
N THR A 395 -32.99 -1.96 -13.79
CA THR A 395 -33.51 -3.09 -14.57
C THR A 395 -32.58 -3.50 -15.71
N LYS A 396 -31.54 -2.70 -16.00
CA LYS A 396 -30.67 -2.81 -17.18
C LYS A 396 -31.44 -2.77 -18.51
N GLN A 397 -32.66 -2.25 -18.50
CA GLN A 397 -33.53 -2.18 -19.67
C GLN A 397 -33.54 -0.78 -20.25
N ILE A 398 -33.53 -0.71 -21.57
CA ILE A 398 -33.85 0.50 -22.32
C ILE A 398 -35.38 0.52 -22.45
N THR A 399 -36.05 1.42 -21.74
CA THR A 399 -37.52 1.46 -21.75
C THR A 399 -38.09 2.25 -22.92
N ASP A 400 -37.26 2.99 -23.67
CA ASP A 400 -37.66 3.71 -24.89
C ASP A 400 -36.82 3.31 -26.11
N VAL A 401 -37.53 2.80 -27.13
CA VAL A 401 -36.98 2.11 -28.30
C VAL A 401 -36.14 3.03 -29.19
N ILE A 402 -34.86 2.68 -29.37
CA ILE A 402 -34.04 3.16 -30.48
C ILE A 402 -34.47 2.40 -31.75
N PRO A 403 -34.69 3.05 -32.90
CA PRO A 403 -34.66 2.33 -34.18
C PRO A 403 -33.26 1.72 -34.38
N ALA A 404 -33.21 0.44 -34.79
CA ALA A 404 -32.14 -0.56 -34.72
C ALA A 404 -30.67 -0.24 -35.13
N SER A 405 -30.22 1.02 -35.21
CA SER A 405 -28.83 1.38 -35.47
C SER A 405 -28.36 2.48 -34.53
N LEU A 406 -27.66 2.12 -33.46
CA LEU A 406 -26.85 3.06 -32.68
C LEU A 406 -25.78 3.67 -33.60
N PRO A 407 -25.63 5.01 -33.67
CA PRO A 407 -24.61 5.63 -34.52
C PRO A 407 -23.20 5.29 -34.04
N THR A 408 -22.31 5.05 -35.00
CA THR A 408 -20.88 4.85 -34.77
C THR A 408 -20.19 6.13 -34.26
N ASN A 409 -19.37 5.97 -33.21
CA ASN A 409 -18.23 6.80 -32.75
C ASN A 409 -18.41 8.31 -32.42
N LYS A 410 -19.60 8.93 -32.59
CA LYS A 410 -19.77 10.39 -32.34
C LYS A 410 -21.04 10.78 -31.57
N SER A 411 -21.60 9.89 -30.77
CA SER A 411 -22.73 10.20 -29.89
C SER A 411 -22.23 10.48 -28.47
N TYR A 412 -22.48 11.70 -27.98
CA TYR A 412 -22.21 12.07 -26.59
C TYR A 412 -23.39 11.60 -25.74
N ALA A 413 -23.10 11.01 -24.58
CA ALA A 413 -24.10 10.82 -23.56
C ALA A 413 -23.92 11.85 -22.44
N PHE A 414 -25.04 12.24 -21.82
CA PHE A 414 -25.03 13.00 -20.59
C PHE A 414 -25.66 12.12 -19.53
N LEU A 415 -24.95 11.92 -18.44
CA LEU A 415 -25.52 11.30 -17.27
C LEU A 415 -26.15 12.43 -16.44
N CYS A 416 -27.48 12.54 -16.57
CA CYS A 416 -28.27 13.54 -15.86
C CYS A 416 -28.80 12.90 -14.58
N VAL A 417 -28.47 13.49 -13.44
CA VAL A 417 -28.99 13.05 -12.14
C VAL A 417 -29.82 14.16 -11.55
N ILE A 418 -31.11 13.90 -11.36
CA ILE A 418 -32.04 14.89 -10.80
C ILE A 418 -32.15 14.63 -9.29
N HIS A 419 -31.55 15.51 -8.48
CA HIS A 419 -31.78 15.53 -7.04
C HIS A 419 -33.08 16.28 -6.74
N LYS A 420 -34.15 15.56 -6.36
CA LYS A 420 -35.35 16.19 -5.79
C LYS A 420 -35.10 16.43 -4.30
N LYS A 421 -35.17 17.69 -3.86
CA LYS A 421 -35.21 18.06 -2.43
C LYS A 421 -36.55 17.66 -1.81
#